data_AF-A0A091GEL3-F1
#
_entry.id   AF-A0A091GEL3-F1
#
_cell.length_a   1.000
_cell.length_b   1.000
_cell.length_c   1.000
_cell.angle_alpha   90.00
_cell.angle_beta   90.00
_cell.angle_gamma   90.00
#
_symmetry.space_group_name_H-M   'P 1'
#
loop_
_entity.id
_entity.type
_entity.pdbx_description
1 polymer ?
#
loop_
_entity_poly.entity_id
_entity_poly.type
_entity_poly.pdbx_seq_one_letter_code
_entity_poly.pdbx_strand_id
1 'polypeptide(L)'
;EPEEKKIALELLETEQAYVNRLHLLDQVFYMELMKEARNGKTVPEEVVKMIFSNISSIYQFHAKFFLPELQKRMEDWSCNPRIGDVIQKLAPFLKMYGEYVKNFDKAVELITVWSEKSLPFQELIADIQKRKVCANLTLQHHMLEPVQRIPRYELLLKDYVQKLPPESPDRDDAERALEMIFMVAKHSNAAIAEMERLQNLWVVYQRLGLEDDIVDPSNELIKEGPIQKVSTRNNSTSEKYLFLFNNMLLYCVPKVIQVGAEFQVHLRIDVDGMKVQELYDMQFPHTFLVSGKQRTLELQARGEELRRARDRSRWAGTTWSMASQLQQCHFHPQTETLGRRAPQWVRDNLVTMCMRCKEPFNAITRRRHHCRACGYVVCARCSDYKAELQYDGNRPNRVCLECYVFLTGHMVLEDWEEKHKGILEKEAAEVSGKSLLCSFLQLLDKNGKGGMRGWFVIPRDDPLVLYIYAAPQDVRAHTSIPLLGYQVKNLAQGDSRHIFQLVQSRQVYTFVADTKELKRRWMRAMARSAAGIT
;
A
#
# COMPACT_ATOMS: atom_id res chain seq x y z
N GLU A 1 -5.11 38.27 -13.39
CA GLU A 1 -5.39 37.94 -14.81
C GLU A 1 -6.73 37.23 -14.92
N PRO A 2 -7.47 37.42 -16.04
CA PRO A 2 -8.74 36.74 -16.29
C PRO A 2 -8.60 35.22 -16.19
N GLU A 3 -9.62 34.52 -15.69
CA GLU A 3 -9.55 33.08 -15.42
C GLU A 3 -9.39 32.25 -16.71
N GLU A 4 -10.07 32.66 -17.77
CA GLU A 4 -10.01 32.07 -19.11
C GLU A 4 -8.61 32.19 -19.75
N LYS A 5 -7.90 33.29 -19.48
CA LYS A 5 -6.53 33.49 -19.96
C LYS A 5 -5.56 32.49 -19.30
N LYS A 6 -5.78 32.17 -18.02
CA LYS A 6 -4.94 31.19 -17.31
C LYS A 6 -5.06 29.80 -17.93
N ILE A 7 -6.27 29.40 -18.30
CA ILE A 7 -6.53 28.11 -18.96
C ILE A 7 -5.90 28.09 -20.36
N ALA A 8 -5.99 29.20 -21.10
CA ALA A 8 -5.32 29.32 -22.39
C ALA A 8 -3.78 29.25 -22.29
N LEU A 9 -3.20 29.86 -21.25
CA LEU A 9 -1.77 29.72 -20.94
C LEU A 9 -1.41 28.28 -20.59
N GLU A 10 -2.21 27.60 -19.75
CA GLU A 10 -1.99 26.18 -19.43
C GLU A 10 -2.07 25.31 -20.70
N LEU A 11 -3.03 25.57 -21.59
CA LEU A 11 -3.13 24.87 -22.87
C LEU A 11 -1.84 25.04 -23.69
N LEU A 12 -1.32 26.26 -23.80
CA LEU A 12 -0.07 26.54 -24.51
C LEU A 12 1.13 25.85 -23.86
N GLU A 13 1.31 25.99 -22.55
CA GLU A 13 2.45 25.41 -21.83
C GLU A 13 2.46 23.88 -21.94
N THR A 14 1.30 23.26 -21.74
CA THR A 14 1.17 21.81 -21.86
C THR A 14 1.27 21.33 -23.31
N GLU A 15 0.89 22.16 -24.29
CA GLU A 15 1.09 21.87 -25.72
C GLU A 15 2.57 21.89 -26.10
N GLN A 16 3.30 22.89 -25.60
CA GLN A 16 4.74 22.97 -25.82
C GLN A 16 5.46 21.74 -25.27
N ALA A 17 5.07 21.30 -24.06
CA ALA A 17 5.58 20.07 -23.48
C ALA A 17 5.21 18.84 -24.31
N TYR A 18 3.97 18.75 -24.79
CA TYR A 18 3.50 17.65 -25.64
C TYR A 18 4.26 17.58 -26.98
N VAL A 19 4.47 18.70 -27.66
CA VAL A 19 5.28 18.76 -28.89
C VAL A 19 6.71 18.29 -28.64
N ASN A 20 7.30 18.61 -27.49
CA ASN A 20 8.63 18.11 -27.13
C ASN A 20 8.64 16.58 -26.93
N ARG A 21 7.53 16.00 -26.43
CA ARG A 21 7.37 14.54 -26.31
C ARG A 21 7.16 13.87 -27.66
N LEU A 22 6.34 14.46 -28.54
CA LEU A 22 6.19 14.00 -29.91
C LEU A 22 7.51 14.07 -30.68
N HIS A 23 8.32 15.12 -30.46
CA HIS A 23 9.67 15.21 -31.00
C HIS A 23 10.55 14.05 -30.53
N LEU A 24 10.52 13.71 -29.24
CA LEU A 24 11.25 12.57 -28.71
C LEU A 24 10.84 11.26 -29.39
N LEU A 25 9.53 11.02 -29.57
CA LEU A 25 9.03 9.82 -30.23
C LEU A 25 9.42 9.76 -31.71
N ASP A 26 9.20 10.85 -32.45
CA ASP A 26 9.37 10.86 -33.91
C ASP A 26 10.82 11.11 -34.34
N GLN A 27 11.45 12.14 -33.81
CA GLN A 27 12.76 12.61 -34.27
C GLN A 27 13.93 11.92 -33.58
N VAL A 28 13.71 11.28 -32.43
CA VAL A 28 14.75 10.51 -31.72
C VAL A 28 14.49 9.02 -31.87
N PHE A 29 13.42 8.50 -31.28
CA PHE A 29 13.17 7.05 -31.30
C PHE A 29 12.91 6.51 -32.71
N TYR A 30 11.89 7.02 -33.40
CA TYR A 30 11.51 6.51 -34.72
C TYR A 30 12.63 6.70 -35.75
N MET A 31 13.20 7.91 -35.87
CA MET A 31 14.26 8.20 -36.85
C MET A 31 15.53 7.37 -36.62
N GLU A 32 15.98 7.19 -35.37
CA GLU A 32 17.17 6.36 -35.09
C GLU A 32 16.91 4.87 -35.35
N LEU A 33 15.74 4.36 -34.96
CA LEU A 33 15.35 2.98 -35.25
C LEU A 33 15.22 2.74 -36.75
N MET A 34 14.60 3.67 -37.49
CA MET A 34 14.50 3.59 -38.94
C MET A 34 15.87 3.61 -39.63
N LYS A 35 16.81 4.40 -39.10
CA LYS A 35 18.19 4.45 -39.61
C LYS A 35 18.90 3.11 -39.43
N GLU A 36 18.81 2.50 -38.25
CA GLU A 36 19.43 1.19 -38.01
C GLU A 36 18.71 0.04 -38.72
N ALA A 37 17.39 0.15 -38.90
CA ALA A 37 16.60 -0.79 -39.69
C ALA A 37 17.04 -0.80 -41.15
N ARG A 38 17.28 0.37 -41.76
CA ARG A 38 17.82 0.50 -43.12
C ARG A 38 19.22 -0.09 -43.28
N ASN A 39 20.02 -0.02 -42.22
CA ASN A 39 21.35 -0.63 -42.18
C ASN A 39 21.28 -2.17 -42.01
N GLY A 40 20.10 -2.74 -41.81
CA GLY A 40 19.87 -4.18 -41.65
C GLY A 40 20.34 -4.76 -40.31
N LYS A 41 20.62 -3.92 -39.31
CA LYS A 41 21.32 -4.33 -38.07
C LYS A 41 20.40 -4.61 -36.87
N THR A 42 19.16 -4.14 -36.89
CA THR A 42 18.28 -4.18 -35.70
C THR A 42 16.97 -4.92 -35.96
N VAL A 43 16.10 -4.33 -36.76
CA VAL A 43 14.69 -4.73 -36.96
C VAL A 43 14.24 -4.34 -38.37
N PRO A 44 13.29 -5.05 -39.02
CA PRO A 44 12.76 -4.65 -40.33
C PRO A 44 12.07 -3.28 -40.27
N GLU A 45 12.19 -2.48 -41.33
CA GLU A 45 11.56 -1.15 -41.43
C GLU A 45 10.04 -1.21 -41.22
N GLU A 46 9.38 -2.25 -41.72
CA GLU A 46 7.92 -2.42 -41.56
C GLU A 46 7.51 -2.59 -40.10
N VAL A 47 8.34 -3.24 -39.27
CA VAL A 47 8.07 -3.35 -37.84
C VAL A 47 8.22 -2.00 -37.16
N VAL A 48 9.22 -1.19 -37.52
CA VAL A 48 9.39 0.16 -36.96
C VAL A 48 8.20 1.03 -37.33
N LYS A 49 7.75 1.01 -38.60
CA LYS A 49 6.54 1.70 -39.03
C LYS A 49 5.30 1.22 -38.26
N MET A 50 5.18 -0.08 -38.00
CA MET A 50 4.10 -0.62 -37.18
C MET A 50 4.20 -0.21 -35.71
N ILE A 51 5.39 -0.08 -35.12
CA ILE A 51 5.53 0.38 -33.73
C ILE A 51 5.06 1.83 -33.60
N PHE A 52 5.48 2.69 -34.52
CA PHE A 52 5.23 4.13 -34.42
C PHE A 52 3.97 4.60 -35.15
N SER A 53 3.33 3.74 -35.93
CA SER A 53 2.09 4.04 -36.67
C SER A 53 2.22 5.37 -37.43
N ASN A 54 1.28 6.29 -37.23
CA ASN A 54 1.26 7.61 -37.83
C ASN A 54 1.81 8.73 -36.91
N ILE A 55 2.72 8.42 -35.96
CA ILE A 55 3.28 9.41 -35.02
C ILE A 55 3.90 10.61 -35.73
N SER A 56 4.55 10.42 -36.88
CA SER A 56 5.17 11.50 -37.65
C SER A 56 4.13 12.51 -38.14
N SER A 57 2.94 12.04 -38.52
CA SER A 57 1.83 12.90 -38.94
C SER A 57 1.32 13.72 -37.75
N ILE A 58 1.18 13.08 -36.58
CA ILE A 58 0.77 13.74 -35.33
C ILE A 58 1.79 14.82 -34.95
N TYR A 59 3.08 14.48 -34.90
CA TYR A 59 4.16 15.42 -34.60
C TYR A 59 4.18 16.61 -35.56
N GLN A 60 4.12 16.36 -36.87
CA GLN A 60 4.17 17.44 -37.86
C GLN A 60 2.99 18.39 -37.72
N PHE A 61 1.78 17.87 -37.48
CA PHE A 61 0.62 18.70 -37.26
C PHE A 61 0.78 19.62 -36.04
N HIS A 62 1.12 19.03 -34.88
CA HIS A 62 1.23 19.77 -33.62
C HIS A 62 2.39 20.77 -33.65
N ALA A 63 3.57 20.36 -34.15
CA ALA A 63 4.77 21.19 -34.16
C ALA A 63 4.73 22.32 -35.20
N LYS A 64 4.18 22.07 -36.40
CA LYS A 64 4.23 23.03 -37.52
C LYS A 64 2.98 23.90 -37.65
N PHE A 65 1.85 23.48 -37.07
CA PHE A 65 0.58 24.17 -37.24
C PHE A 65 -0.02 24.59 -35.90
N PHE A 66 -0.39 23.64 -35.04
CA PHE A 66 -1.21 23.94 -33.87
C PHE A 66 -0.49 24.75 -32.79
N LEU A 67 0.72 24.33 -32.38
CA LEU A 67 1.51 25.06 -31.38
C LEU A 67 1.86 26.49 -31.84
N PRO A 68 2.36 26.73 -33.08
CA PRO A 68 2.56 28.09 -33.58
C PRO A 68 1.30 28.96 -33.59
N GLU A 69 0.12 28.38 -33.88
CA GLU A 69 -1.14 29.11 -33.85
C GLU A 69 -1.53 29.52 -32.42
N LEU A 70 -1.36 28.62 -31.45
CA LEU A 70 -1.57 28.92 -30.03
C LEU A 70 -0.58 30.00 -29.54
N GLN A 71 0.70 29.88 -29.86
CA GLN A 71 1.72 30.87 -29.49
C GLN A 71 1.35 32.26 -30.01
N LYS A 72 1.03 32.36 -31.30
CA LYS A 72 0.60 33.62 -31.92
C LYS A 72 -0.65 34.20 -31.26
N ARG A 73 -1.61 33.36 -30.88
CA ARG A 73 -2.82 33.80 -30.17
C ARG A 73 -2.49 34.35 -28.78
N MET A 74 -1.58 33.71 -28.06
CA MET A 74 -1.19 34.16 -26.72
C MET A 74 -0.37 35.46 -26.75
N GLU A 75 0.42 35.68 -27.80
CA GLU A 75 1.13 36.95 -28.04
C GLU A 75 0.16 38.13 -28.27
N ASP A 76 -0.96 37.89 -28.96
CA ASP A 76 -1.99 38.89 -29.30
C ASP A 76 -3.24 38.83 -28.40
N TRP A 77 -3.13 38.22 -27.21
CA TRP A 77 -4.29 37.96 -26.33
C TRP A 77 -5.07 39.23 -25.97
N SER A 78 -4.37 40.35 -25.78
CA SER A 78 -4.99 41.63 -25.40
C SER A 78 -5.94 42.17 -26.46
N CYS A 79 -5.69 41.88 -27.74
CA CYS A 79 -6.51 42.33 -28.85
C CYS A 79 -7.54 41.27 -29.25
N ASN A 80 -7.24 39.99 -29.02
CA ASN A 80 -8.04 38.87 -29.48
C ASN A 80 -8.14 37.74 -28.41
N PRO A 81 -8.88 37.95 -27.30
CA PRO A 81 -8.90 37.05 -26.14
C PRO A 81 -9.81 35.83 -26.36
N ARG A 82 -9.44 34.98 -27.31
CA ARG A 82 -10.20 33.81 -27.74
C ARG A 82 -9.28 32.63 -28.05
N ILE A 83 -9.73 31.38 -27.96
CA ILE A 83 -9.00 30.18 -28.43
C ILE A 83 -9.89 29.15 -29.13
N GLY A 84 -11.22 29.27 -29.02
CA GLY A 84 -12.18 28.31 -29.57
C GLY A 84 -12.03 28.13 -31.07
N ASP A 85 -11.76 29.20 -31.82
CA ASP A 85 -11.48 29.15 -33.27
C ASP A 85 -10.17 28.43 -33.62
N VAL A 86 -9.14 28.54 -32.78
CA VAL A 86 -7.87 27.81 -32.96
C VAL A 86 -8.09 26.33 -32.68
N ILE A 87 -8.84 25.99 -31.63
CA ILE A 87 -9.12 24.59 -31.29
C ILE A 87 -10.08 23.93 -32.31
N GLN A 88 -11.00 24.68 -32.90
CA GLN A 88 -11.81 24.16 -34.02
C GLN A 88 -10.95 23.70 -35.19
N LYS A 89 -9.80 24.34 -35.45
CA LYS A 89 -8.86 23.91 -36.50
C LYS A 89 -8.12 22.63 -36.14
N LEU A 90 -7.95 22.31 -34.85
CA LEU A 90 -7.39 21.04 -34.37
C LEU A 90 -8.35 19.88 -34.62
N ALA A 91 -9.65 20.07 -34.38
CA ALA A 91 -10.61 18.98 -34.29
C ALA A 91 -10.72 18.07 -35.53
N PRO A 92 -10.69 18.55 -36.79
CA PRO A 92 -10.68 17.69 -37.97
C PRO A 92 -9.49 16.73 -38.03
N PHE A 93 -8.34 17.14 -37.48
CA PHE A 93 -7.10 16.36 -37.49
C PHE A 93 -7.05 15.33 -36.36
N LEU A 94 -7.83 15.49 -35.29
CA LEU A 94 -7.88 14.51 -34.20
C LEU A 94 -8.30 13.12 -34.66
N LYS A 95 -8.95 12.98 -35.83
CA LYS A 95 -9.27 11.68 -36.45
C LYS A 95 -8.03 10.82 -36.69
N MET A 96 -6.86 11.42 -36.90
CA MET A 96 -5.61 10.68 -37.09
C MET A 96 -5.20 9.86 -35.85
N TYR A 97 -5.60 10.29 -34.65
CA TYR A 97 -5.31 9.57 -33.42
C TYR A 97 -6.07 8.24 -33.31
N GLY A 98 -7.20 8.10 -34.01
CA GLY A 98 -7.93 6.83 -34.04
C GLY A 98 -7.07 5.69 -34.60
N GLU A 99 -6.23 5.98 -35.62
CA GLU A 99 -5.27 5.02 -36.17
C GLU A 99 -4.16 4.70 -35.16
N TYR A 100 -3.59 5.72 -34.52
CA TYR A 100 -2.55 5.55 -33.50
C TYR A 100 -3.01 4.68 -32.33
N VAL A 101 -4.17 5.02 -31.75
CA VAL A 101 -4.76 4.31 -30.61
C VAL A 101 -5.11 2.88 -30.99
N LYS A 102 -5.72 2.66 -32.17
CA LYS A 102 -6.06 1.31 -32.66
C LYS A 102 -4.83 0.40 -32.77
N ASN A 103 -3.67 0.96 -33.07
CA ASN A 103 -2.44 0.20 -33.27
C ASN A 103 -1.57 0.11 -32.00
N PHE A 104 -1.95 0.78 -30.92
CA PHE A 104 -1.12 0.92 -29.71
C PHE A 104 -0.78 -0.43 -29.06
N ASP A 105 -1.78 -1.30 -28.83
CA ASP A 105 -1.55 -2.63 -28.23
C ASP A 105 -0.56 -3.46 -29.05
N LYS A 106 -0.69 -3.39 -30.38
CA LYS A 106 0.20 -4.12 -31.28
C LYS A 106 1.62 -3.55 -31.25
N ALA A 107 1.76 -2.24 -31.14
CA ALA A 107 3.06 -1.59 -31.01
C ALA A 107 3.79 -2.02 -29.74
N VAL A 108 3.09 -2.07 -28.60
CA VAL A 108 3.65 -2.53 -27.32
C VAL A 108 4.09 -3.99 -27.41
N GLU A 109 3.26 -4.87 -27.99
CA GLU A 109 3.61 -6.27 -28.24
C GLU A 109 4.89 -6.40 -29.09
N LEU A 110 4.98 -5.63 -30.18
CA LEU A 110 6.15 -5.63 -31.07
C LEU A 110 7.42 -5.16 -30.36
N ILE A 111 7.34 -4.13 -29.52
CA ILE A 111 8.50 -3.66 -28.73
C ILE A 111 8.99 -4.79 -27.83
N THR A 112 8.10 -5.50 -27.13
CA THR A 112 8.48 -6.62 -26.26
C THR A 112 9.12 -7.75 -27.05
N VAL A 113 8.46 -8.22 -28.11
CA VAL A 113 8.95 -9.32 -28.96
C VAL A 113 10.32 -9.01 -29.56
N TRP A 114 10.53 -7.80 -30.06
CA TRP A 114 11.80 -7.42 -30.69
C TRP A 114 12.90 -7.10 -29.68
N SER A 115 12.54 -6.66 -28.47
CA SER A 115 13.50 -6.51 -27.37
C SER A 115 14.06 -7.85 -26.90
N GLU A 116 13.28 -8.93 -26.99
CA GLU A 116 13.75 -10.29 -26.69
C GLU A 116 14.50 -10.93 -27.87
N LYS A 117 14.03 -10.67 -29.10
CA LYS A 117 14.56 -11.31 -30.32
C LYS A 117 15.86 -10.69 -30.83
N SER A 118 16.07 -9.40 -30.61
CA SER A 118 17.17 -8.63 -31.22
C SER A 118 17.91 -7.80 -30.18
N LEU A 119 19.09 -8.27 -29.78
CA LEU A 119 19.97 -7.54 -28.85
C LEU A 119 20.32 -6.12 -29.36
N PRO A 120 20.65 -5.90 -30.66
CA PRO A 120 20.90 -4.54 -31.16
C PRO A 120 19.67 -3.61 -31.04
N PHE A 121 18.46 -4.13 -31.21
CA PHE A 121 17.23 -3.35 -30.99
C PHE A 121 17.07 -2.98 -29.52
N GLN A 122 17.25 -3.96 -28.62
CA GLN A 122 17.17 -3.77 -27.17
C GLN A 122 18.20 -2.73 -26.67
N GLU A 123 19.46 -2.84 -27.11
CA GLU A 123 20.54 -1.93 -26.73
C GLU A 123 20.28 -0.50 -27.20
N LEU A 124 19.82 -0.33 -28.45
CA LEU A 124 19.48 1.00 -28.97
C LEU A 124 18.34 1.66 -28.17
N ILE A 125 17.27 0.91 -27.88
CA ILE A 125 16.17 1.42 -27.03
C ILE A 125 16.70 1.80 -25.64
N ALA A 126 17.50 0.93 -25.02
CA ALA A 126 18.06 1.18 -23.70
C ALA A 126 18.97 2.42 -23.69
N ASP A 127 19.76 2.62 -24.74
CA ASP A 127 20.66 3.75 -24.87
C ASP A 127 19.92 5.07 -25.11
N ILE A 128 18.84 5.06 -25.89
CA ILE A 128 17.97 6.25 -26.02
C ILE A 128 17.30 6.55 -24.68
N GLN A 129 16.77 5.56 -23.97
CA GLN A 129 16.08 5.74 -22.68
C GLN A 129 17.00 6.29 -21.57
N LYS A 130 18.31 6.04 -21.62
CA LYS A 130 19.29 6.61 -20.68
C LYS A 130 19.53 8.11 -20.89
N ARG A 131 19.14 8.67 -22.05
CA ARG A 131 19.36 10.10 -22.35
C ARG A 131 18.50 10.96 -21.44
N LYS A 132 19.03 12.11 -21.00
CA LYS A 132 18.33 13.04 -20.10
C LYS A 132 16.95 13.45 -20.60
N VAL A 133 16.76 13.55 -21.91
CA VAL A 133 15.48 13.91 -22.56
C VAL A 133 14.35 12.91 -22.27
N CYS A 134 14.68 11.65 -21.98
CA CYS A 134 13.72 10.60 -21.64
C CYS A 134 13.26 10.65 -20.18
N ALA A 135 13.89 11.47 -19.33
CA ALA A 135 13.54 11.64 -17.91
C ALA A 135 13.42 10.31 -17.13
N ASN A 136 14.24 9.32 -17.45
CA ASN A 136 14.22 7.95 -16.91
C ASN A 136 12.91 7.16 -17.17
N LEU A 137 12.09 7.58 -18.12
CA LEU A 137 10.89 6.86 -18.56
C LEU A 137 11.19 5.97 -19.77
N THR A 138 10.42 4.89 -19.94
CA THR A 138 10.58 3.97 -21.07
C THR A 138 9.92 4.49 -22.34
N LEU A 139 10.25 3.93 -23.51
CA LEU A 139 9.61 4.26 -24.78
C LEU A 139 8.08 4.10 -24.69
N GLN A 140 7.61 2.99 -24.12
CA GLN A 140 6.17 2.72 -23.96
C GLN A 140 5.48 3.82 -23.15
N HIS A 141 6.12 4.36 -22.12
CA HIS A 141 5.58 5.48 -21.34
C HIS A 141 5.39 6.72 -22.20
N HIS A 142 6.42 7.10 -23.00
CA HIS A 142 6.30 8.25 -23.90
C HIS A 142 5.22 8.03 -24.97
N MET A 143 5.03 6.81 -25.45
CA MET A 143 4.01 6.47 -26.46
C MET A 143 2.56 6.58 -25.95
N LEU A 144 2.36 6.71 -24.63
CA LEU A 144 1.02 6.96 -24.07
C LEU A 144 0.59 8.41 -24.18
N GLU A 145 1.54 9.36 -24.28
CA GLU A 145 1.26 10.80 -24.32
C GLU A 145 0.24 11.19 -25.41
N PRO A 146 0.33 10.70 -26.66
CA PRO A 146 -0.67 11.02 -27.69
C PRO A 146 -2.07 10.51 -27.36
N VAL A 147 -2.17 9.36 -26.69
CA VAL A 147 -3.46 8.79 -26.25
C VAL A 147 -4.08 9.66 -25.15
N GLN A 148 -3.27 10.15 -24.21
CA GLN A 148 -3.71 10.99 -23.10
C GLN A 148 -4.05 12.44 -23.52
N ARG A 149 -3.46 12.94 -24.61
CA ARG A 149 -3.62 14.35 -25.01
C ARG A 149 -5.07 14.69 -25.39
N ILE A 150 -5.80 13.77 -26.02
CA ILE A 150 -7.20 14.00 -26.43
C ILE A 150 -8.12 14.29 -25.23
N PRO A 151 -8.20 13.42 -24.20
CA PRO A 151 -8.98 13.74 -23.00
C PRO A 151 -8.54 15.03 -22.33
N ARG A 152 -7.24 15.36 -22.39
CA ARG A 152 -6.75 16.63 -21.82
C ARG A 152 -7.28 17.86 -22.57
N TYR A 153 -7.41 17.83 -23.89
CA TYR A 153 -8.05 18.92 -24.63
C TYR A 153 -9.52 19.09 -24.26
N GLU A 154 -10.26 18.00 -24.10
CA GLU A 154 -11.67 18.03 -23.69
C GLU A 154 -11.83 18.73 -22.33
N LEU A 155 -10.98 18.36 -21.35
CA LEU A 155 -11.03 18.93 -20.00
C LEU A 155 -10.66 20.41 -19.97
N LEU A 156 -9.54 20.79 -20.60
CA LEU A 156 -9.10 22.17 -20.66
C LEU A 156 -10.13 23.06 -21.36
N LEU A 157 -10.73 22.56 -22.44
CA LEU A 157 -11.75 23.32 -23.15
C LEU A 157 -13.07 23.41 -22.39
N LYS A 158 -13.46 22.35 -21.67
CA LYS A 158 -14.64 22.38 -20.80
C LYS A 158 -14.48 23.38 -19.66
N ASP A 159 -13.31 23.42 -19.02
CA ASP A 159 -13.01 24.43 -17.99
C ASP A 159 -12.97 25.84 -18.62
N TYR A 160 -12.34 25.99 -19.79
CA TYR A 160 -12.32 27.26 -20.52
C TYR A 160 -13.72 27.81 -20.76
N VAL A 161 -14.65 26.99 -21.30
CA VAL A 161 -16.06 27.37 -21.53
C VAL A 161 -16.77 27.80 -20.25
N GLN A 162 -16.50 27.13 -19.11
CA GLN A 162 -17.08 27.50 -17.82
C GLN A 162 -16.54 28.83 -17.29
N LYS A 163 -15.28 29.15 -17.58
CA LYS A 163 -14.61 30.39 -17.14
C LYS A 163 -14.78 31.57 -18.08
N LEU A 164 -15.27 31.34 -19.30
CA LEU A 164 -15.60 32.42 -20.22
C LEU A 164 -16.67 33.36 -19.62
N PRO A 165 -16.57 34.68 -19.84
CA PRO A 165 -17.67 35.61 -19.59
C PRO A 165 -18.96 35.18 -20.32
N PRO A 166 -20.16 35.45 -19.79
CA PRO A 166 -21.41 35.11 -20.46
C PRO A 166 -21.50 35.67 -21.89
N GLU A 167 -21.10 36.93 -22.08
CA GLU A 167 -21.09 37.65 -23.35
C GLU A 167 -19.78 37.48 -24.15
N SER A 168 -19.00 36.43 -23.88
CA SER A 168 -17.75 36.19 -24.61
C SER A 168 -18.03 35.85 -26.07
N PRO A 169 -17.39 36.53 -27.04
CA PRO A 169 -17.54 36.20 -28.45
C PRO A 169 -16.96 34.82 -28.81
N ASP A 170 -16.17 34.21 -27.92
CA ASP A 170 -15.57 32.89 -28.14
C ASP A 170 -16.38 31.73 -27.56
N ARG A 171 -17.47 32.00 -26.82
CA ARG A 171 -18.28 30.94 -26.18
C ARG A 171 -18.80 29.95 -27.20
N ASP A 172 -19.46 30.45 -28.24
CA ASP A 172 -20.01 29.65 -29.33
C ASP A 172 -18.92 28.82 -30.04
N ASP A 173 -17.75 29.41 -30.26
CA ASP A 173 -16.63 28.76 -30.92
C ASP A 173 -15.96 27.71 -30.04
N ALA A 174 -15.86 27.94 -28.74
CA ALA A 174 -15.32 27.01 -27.76
C ALA A 174 -16.27 25.84 -27.50
N GLU A 175 -17.58 26.09 -27.43
CA GLU A 175 -18.60 25.03 -27.29
C GLU A 175 -18.64 24.13 -28.54
N ARG A 176 -18.55 24.71 -29.74
CA ARG A 176 -18.40 23.94 -31.00
C ARG A 176 -17.13 23.11 -31.02
N ALA A 177 -15.98 23.69 -30.65
CA ALA A 177 -14.73 22.95 -30.53
C ALA A 177 -14.86 21.75 -29.57
N LEU A 178 -15.53 21.94 -28.43
CA LEU A 178 -15.72 20.91 -27.42
C LEU A 178 -16.57 19.75 -27.95
N GLU A 179 -17.68 20.06 -28.64
CA GLU A 179 -18.52 19.06 -29.29
C GLU A 179 -17.74 18.28 -30.35
N MET A 180 -16.93 18.95 -31.17
CA MET A 180 -16.12 18.27 -32.20
C MET A 180 -15.07 17.33 -31.57
N ILE A 181 -14.37 17.74 -30.51
CA ILE A 181 -13.40 16.90 -29.80
C ILE A 181 -14.09 15.67 -29.22
N PHE A 182 -15.24 15.87 -28.55
CA PHE A 182 -16.05 14.79 -27.99
C PHE A 182 -16.50 13.80 -29.06
N MET A 183 -16.98 14.30 -30.21
CA MET A 183 -17.43 13.46 -31.32
C MET A 183 -16.29 12.65 -31.95
N VAL A 184 -15.09 13.20 -32.06
CA VAL A 184 -13.93 12.47 -32.59
C VAL A 184 -13.50 11.35 -31.66
N ALA A 185 -13.47 11.58 -30.34
CA ALA A 185 -13.23 10.52 -29.36
C ALA A 185 -14.31 9.41 -29.47
N LYS A 186 -15.57 9.81 -29.68
CA LYS A 186 -16.72 8.90 -29.84
C LYS A 186 -16.73 8.06 -31.12
N HIS A 187 -16.02 8.43 -32.19
CA HIS A 187 -16.09 7.69 -33.47
C HIS A 187 -15.18 6.45 -33.55
N SER A 188 -14.42 6.13 -32.50
CA SER A 188 -13.45 5.02 -32.50
C SER A 188 -13.78 4.02 -31.38
N ASN A 189 -14.63 3.01 -31.60
CA ASN A 189 -15.19 2.13 -30.52
C ASN A 189 -14.19 1.51 -29.53
N ALA A 190 -12.96 1.16 -29.93
CA ALA A 190 -11.92 0.73 -29.00
C ALA A 190 -11.28 1.90 -28.24
N ALA A 191 -11.11 3.05 -28.92
CA ALA A 191 -10.69 4.29 -28.27
C ALA A 191 -11.78 4.87 -27.36
N ILE A 192 -13.06 4.58 -27.57
CA ILE A 192 -14.15 4.97 -26.65
C ILE A 192 -14.01 4.23 -25.33
N ALA A 193 -13.87 2.90 -25.38
CA ALA A 193 -13.69 2.10 -24.17
C ALA A 193 -12.41 2.50 -23.42
N GLU A 194 -11.34 2.78 -24.17
CA GLU A 194 -10.08 3.26 -23.61
C GLU A 194 -10.19 4.70 -23.07
N MET A 195 -10.92 5.57 -23.74
CA MET A 195 -11.21 6.94 -23.28
C MET A 195 -12.06 6.94 -22.02
N GLU A 196 -13.11 6.13 -21.95
CA GLU A 196 -13.94 5.96 -20.75
C GLU A 196 -13.10 5.39 -19.59
N ARG A 197 -12.21 4.43 -19.86
CA ARG A 197 -11.27 3.90 -18.88
C ARG A 197 -10.32 5.00 -18.36
N LEU A 198 -9.72 5.76 -19.26
CA LEU A 198 -8.81 6.88 -18.93
C LEU A 198 -9.54 8.01 -18.20
N GLN A 199 -10.77 8.34 -18.58
CA GLN A 199 -11.61 9.33 -17.88
C GLN A 199 -11.94 8.87 -16.46
N ASN A 200 -12.33 7.61 -16.26
CA ASN A 200 -12.58 7.07 -14.92
C ASN A 200 -11.31 7.09 -14.05
N LEU A 201 -10.18 6.71 -14.62
CA LEU A 201 -8.88 6.76 -13.96
C LEU A 201 -8.46 8.21 -13.63
N TRP A 202 -8.76 9.14 -14.53
CA TRP A 202 -8.48 10.56 -14.34
C TRP A 202 -9.24 11.16 -13.16
N VAL A 203 -10.53 10.83 -12.99
CA VAL A 203 -11.32 11.24 -11.82
C VAL A 203 -10.63 10.78 -10.53
N VAL A 204 -10.06 9.58 -10.51
CA VAL A 204 -9.30 9.07 -9.35
C VAL A 204 -8.02 9.89 -9.12
N TYR A 205 -7.25 10.18 -10.17
CA TYR A 205 -6.03 10.98 -10.03
C TYR A 205 -6.31 12.41 -9.58
N GLN A 206 -7.40 13.02 -10.03
CA GLN A 206 -7.82 14.35 -9.57
C GLN A 206 -8.12 14.33 -8.06
N ARG A 207 -8.79 13.28 -7.58
CA ARG A 207 -9.06 13.07 -6.15
C ARG A 207 -7.77 12.85 -5.34
N LEU A 208 -6.73 12.31 -5.97
CA LEU A 208 -5.39 12.10 -5.39
C LEU A 208 -4.46 13.32 -5.53
N GLY A 209 -4.83 14.33 -6.31
CA GLY A 209 -4.06 15.56 -6.49
C GLY A 209 -3.03 15.57 -7.61
N LEU A 210 -3.14 14.64 -8.57
CA LEU A 210 -2.33 14.60 -9.80
C LEU A 210 -0.81 14.55 -9.57
N GLU A 211 -0.35 13.77 -8.58
CA GLU A 211 1.09 13.58 -8.36
C GLU A 211 1.73 12.75 -9.49
N ASP A 212 2.77 13.30 -10.12
CA ASP A 212 3.41 12.75 -11.34
C ASP A 212 3.92 11.30 -11.18
N ASP A 213 4.21 10.84 -9.97
CA ASP A 213 4.74 9.50 -9.67
C ASP A 213 3.66 8.40 -9.52
N ILE A 214 2.39 8.78 -9.55
CA ILE A 214 1.22 7.88 -9.41
C ILE A 214 0.43 7.80 -10.72
N VAL A 215 0.47 8.86 -11.52
CA VAL A 215 -0.28 8.96 -12.77
C VAL A 215 0.37 8.07 -13.84
N ASP A 216 -0.20 6.89 -14.07
CA ASP A 216 0.18 5.98 -15.14
C ASP A 216 -1.08 5.49 -15.88
N PRO A 217 -1.18 5.62 -17.21
CA PRO A 217 -2.31 5.14 -18.00
C PRO A 217 -2.52 3.63 -17.94
N SER A 218 -1.46 2.84 -17.71
CA SER A 218 -1.54 1.39 -17.56
C SER A 218 -2.15 0.95 -16.24
N ASN A 219 -2.34 1.90 -15.30
CA ASN A 219 -3.01 1.61 -14.05
C ASN A 219 -4.48 1.29 -14.30
N GLU A 220 -4.95 0.26 -13.61
CA GLU A 220 -6.37 -0.07 -13.54
C GLU A 220 -6.82 0.01 -12.09
N LEU A 221 -7.80 0.87 -11.81
CA LEU A 221 -8.40 0.91 -10.48
C LEU A 221 -9.21 -0.39 -10.28
N ILE A 222 -8.70 -1.27 -9.42
CA ILE A 222 -9.38 -2.50 -9.06
C ILE A 222 -10.50 -2.20 -8.07
N LYS A 223 -10.19 -1.42 -7.03
CA LYS A 223 -11.13 -1.07 -5.97
C LYS A 223 -10.63 0.11 -5.14
N GLU A 224 -11.56 0.85 -4.57
CA GLU A 224 -11.29 1.87 -3.57
C GLU A 224 -12.28 1.78 -2.41
N GLY A 225 -11.95 2.41 -1.28
CA GLY A 225 -12.89 2.54 -0.17
C GLY A 225 -12.26 2.93 1.18
N PRO A 226 -13.11 3.26 2.16
CA PRO A 226 -12.68 3.57 3.51
C PRO A 226 -12.17 2.33 4.25
N ILE A 227 -11.20 2.51 5.13
CA ILE A 227 -10.63 1.45 5.99
C ILE A 227 -10.27 2.01 7.36
N GLN A 228 -10.22 1.15 8.38
CA GLN A 228 -9.71 1.53 9.69
C GLN A 228 -8.25 1.10 9.84
N LYS A 229 -7.33 2.03 10.05
CA LYS A 229 -5.93 1.70 10.36
C LYS A 229 -5.76 1.49 11.85
N VAL A 230 -5.32 0.30 12.24
CA VAL A 230 -4.98 -0.02 13.63
C VAL A 230 -3.62 0.62 13.94
N SER A 231 -3.53 1.31 15.07
CA SER A 231 -2.29 1.94 15.48
C SER A 231 -1.43 1.00 16.34
N THR A 232 -0.13 1.09 16.12
CA THR A 232 0.88 0.34 16.87
C THR A 232 1.22 0.97 18.22
N ARG A 233 0.89 2.27 18.41
CA ARG A 233 1.29 3.05 19.59
C ARG A 233 0.13 3.32 20.55
N ASN A 234 -0.97 3.83 20.01
CA ASN A 234 -2.19 4.07 20.76
C ASN A 234 -3.19 2.98 20.39
N ASN A 235 -3.86 2.40 21.38
CA ASN A 235 -4.73 1.25 21.21
C ASN A 235 -6.08 1.65 20.59
N SER A 236 -6.01 2.24 19.40
CA SER A 236 -7.10 2.92 18.71
C SER A 236 -6.99 2.70 17.21
N THR A 237 -8.11 2.86 16.53
CA THR A 237 -8.19 2.89 15.07
C THR A 237 -8.38 4.31 14.57
N SER A 238 -8.03 4.54 13.29
CA SER A 238 -8.33 5.80 12.63
C SER A 238 -8.82 5.54 11.20
N GLU A 239 -9.82 6.30 10.77
CA GLU A 239 -10.36 6.17 9.42
C GLU A 239 -9.35 6.67 8.39
N LYS A 240 -9.22 5.91 7.31
CA LYS A 240 -8.31 6.12 6.18
C LYS A 240 -9.02 5.67 4.91
N TYR A 241 -8.37 5.86 3.77
CA TYR A 241 -8.92 5.49 2.48
C TYR A 241 -7.88 4.76 1.65
N LEU A 242 -8.29 3.73 0.93
CA LEU A 242 -7.42 2.93 0.06
C LEU A 242 -7.83 3.09 -1.40
N PHE A 243 -6.83 3.16 -2.27
CA PHE A 243 -6.98 2.94 -3.71
C PHE A 243 -6.10 1.76 -4.11
N LEU A 244 -6.70 0.68 -4.57
CA LEU A 244 -6.02 -0.49 -5.07
C LEU A 244 -6.02 -0.46 -6.59
N PHE A 245 -4.83 -0.34 -7.17
CA PHE A 245 -4.57 -0.50 -8.59
C PHE A 245 -4.01 -1.92 -8.86
N ASN A 246 -3.89 -2.26 -10.15
CA ASN A 246 -3.28 -3.51 -10.62
C ASN A 246 -1.81 -3.69 -10.18
N ASN A 247 -1.04 -2.61 -10.06
CA ASN A 247 0.39 -2.63 -9.73
C ASN A 247 0.72 -2.08 -8.33
N MET A 248 -0.17 -1.31 -7.69
CA MET A 248 0.08 -0.67 -6.39
C MET A 248 -1.16 -0.50 -5.52
N LEU A 249 -0.94 -0.43 -4.21
CA LEU A 249 -1.92 -0.05 -3.20
C LEU A 249 -1.51 1.30 -2.60
N LEU A 250 -2.40 2.29 -2.70
CA LEU A 250 -2.23 3.60 -2.08
C LEU A 250 -3.03 3.68 -0.78
N TYR A 251 -2.35 4.08 0.29
CA TYR A 251 -2.94 4.38 1.59
C TYR A 251 -2.97 5.89 1.79
N CYS A 252 -4.19 6.41 2.01
CA CYS A 252 -4.47 7.82 1.95
C CYS A 252 -5.16 8.34 3.21
N VAL A 253 -5.02 9.64 3.45
CA VAL A 253 -5.74 10.39 4.48
C VAL A 253 -6.67 11.40 3.79
N PRO A 254 -7.96 11.48 4.19
CA PRO A 254 -8.87 12.50 3.66
C PRO A 254 -8.39 13.91 4.01
N LYS A 255 -8.42 14.84 3.05
CA LYS A 255 -8.20 16.27 3.28
C LYS A 255 -9.56 16.96 3.51
N VAL A 256 -9.59 17.94 4.41
CA VAL A 256 -10.80 18.73 4.71
C VAL A 256 -10.79 19.98 3.82
N ILE A 257 -11.27 19.94 2.57
CA ILE A 257 -11.34 21.13 1.69
C ILE A 257 -12.53 21.05 0.72
N GLN A 258 -13.11 22.22 0.39
CA GLN A 258 -14.24 22.45 -0.55
C GLN A 258 -13.87 22.45 -2.04
N VAL A 259 -12.58 22.54 -2.42
CA VAL A 259 -12.08 22.51 -3.82
C VAL A 259 -10.64 21.96 -3.84
N GLY A 260 -10.34 20.97 -4.69
CA GLY A 260 -9.00 20.38 -4.85
C GLY A 260 -8.92 18.88 -4.52
N ALA A 261 -7.70 18.36 -4.33
CA ALA A 261 -7.45 16.95 -4.02
C ALA A 261 -8.16 16.49 -2.73
N GLU A 262 -9.03 15.48 -2.84
CA GLU A 262 -9.80 14.91 -1.72
C GLU A 262 -8.92 14.10 -0.76
N PHE A 263 -7.85 13.47 -1.29
CA PHE A 263 -7.01 12.55 -0.55
C PHE A 263 -5.54 12.94 -0.65
N GLN A 264 -4.83 12.78 0.46
CA GLN A 264 -3.37 12.82 0.49
C GLN A 264 -2.82 11.40 0.52
N VAL A 265 -1.92 11.07 -0.40
CA VAL A 265 -1.20 9.80 -0.37
C VAL A 265 -0.16 9.84 0.74
N HIS A 266 -0.29 8.92 1.70
CA HIS A 266 0.66 8.79 2.81
C HIS A 266 1.64 7.66 2.57
N LEU A 267 1.21 6.63 1.84
CA LEU A 267 2.00 5.45 1.59
C LEU A 267 1.59 4.75 0.30
N ARG A 268 2.60 4.30 -0.46
CA ARG A 268 2.47 3.40 -1.58
C ARG A 268 3.06 2.03 -1.22
N ILE A 269 2.37 0.97 -1.59
CA ILE A 269 2.84 -0.42 -1.49
C ILE A 269 2.71 -1.05 -2.87
N ASP A 270 3.81 -1.43 -3.49
CA ASP A 270 3.75 -2.18 -4.75
C ASP A 270 3.11 -3.55 -4.51
N VAL A 271 2.22 -3.95 -5.43
CA VAL A 271 1.53 -5.24 -5.36
C VAL A 271 2.52 -6.39 -5.56
N ASP A 272 3.61 -6.17 -6.31
CA ASP A 272 4.69 -7.16 -6.45
C ASP A 272 5.33 -7.49 -5.10
N GLY A 273 5.15 -8.74 -4.69
CA GLY A 273 5.63 -9.24 -3.41
C GLY A 273 4.88 -8.69 -2.19
N MET A 274 3.72 -8.05 -2.38
CA MET A 274 2.78 -7.72 -1.31
C MET A 274 2.19 -9.02 -0.73
N LYS A 275 2.13 -9.10 0.60
CA LYS A 275 1.53 -10.22 1.33
C LYS A 275 0.36 -9.71 2.17
N VAL A 276 -0.74 -10.46 2.20
CA VAL A 276 -1.90 -10.17 3.05
C VAL A 276 -2.13 -11.35 3.98
N GLN A 277 -2.26 -11.07 5.27
CA GLN A 277 -2.45 -12.09 6.31
C GLN A 277 -3.59 -11.68 7.24
N GLU A 278 -4.55 -12.57 7.46
CA GLU A 278 -5.60 -12.35 8.47
C GLU A 278 -5.01 -12.41 9.89
N LEU A 279 -5.42 -11.48 10.74
CA LEU A 279 -5.00 -11.41 12.13
C LEU A 279 -6.19 -11.70 13.05
N TYR A 280 -5.99 -12.65 13.96
CA TYR A 280 -6.97 -12.97 15.00
C TYR A 280 -6.77 -12.04 16.18
N ASP A 281 -7.34 -10.84 16.07
CA ASP A 281 -7.30 -9.86 17.14
C ASP A 281 -8.60 -9.84 17.94
N MET A 282 -8.50 -10.09 19.25
CA MET A 282 -9.64 -10.13 20.15
C MET A 282 -10.26 -8.74 20.37
N GLN A 283 -9.48 -7.68 20.20
CA GLN A 283 -9.94 -6.31 20.39
C GLN A 283 -10.43 -5.69 19.08
N PHE A 284 -9.76 -6.00 17.98
CA PHE A 284 -10.07 -5.49 16.65
C PHE A 284 -10.46 -6.66 15.73
N PRO A 285 -11.71 -7.15 15.78
CA PRO A 285 -12.14 -8.22 14.89
C PRO A 285 -12.03 -7.80 13.42
N HIS A 286 -11.83 -8.76 12.52
CA HIS A 286 -11.69 -8.55 11.08
C HIS A 286 -10.46 -7.69 10.71
N THR A 287 -9.39 -7.85 11.47
CA THR A 287 -8.10 -7.22 11.20
C THR A 287 -7.25 -8.10 10.30
N PHE A 288 -6.50 -7.47 9.41
CA PHE A 288 -5.53 -8.12 8.54
C PHE A 288 -4.29 -7.24 8.38
N LEU A 289 -3.17 -7.88 8.13
CA LEU A 289 -1.89 -7.25 7.86
C LEU A 289 -1.67 -7.21 6.35
N VAL A 290 -1.31 -6.03 5.84
CA VAL A 290 -0.80 -5.84 4.47
C VAL A 290 0.69 -5.52 4.57
N SER A 291 1.52 -6.36 3.97
CA SER A 291 2.98 -6.29 4.06
C SER A 291 3.60 -6.15 2.67
N GLY A 292 4.13 -4.98 2.36
CA GLY A 292 4.99 -4.74 1.21
C GLY A 292 6.45 -5.12 1.48
N LYS A 293 7.36 -4.75 0.56
CA LYS A 293 8.81 -4.87 0.80
C LYS A 293 9.27 -3.87 1.88
N GLN A 294 8.85 -2.61 1.76
CA GLN A 294 9.38 -1.51 2.58
C GLN A 294 8.50 -1.13 3.78
N ARG A 295 7.23 -1.55 3.78
CA ARG A 295 6.20 -1.03 4.70
C ARG A 295 5.15 -2.08 5.01
N THR A 296 4.57 -2.01 6.20
CA THR A 296 3.52 -2.90 6.70
C THR A 296 2.38 -2.07 7.30
N LEU A 297 1.13 -2.51 7.10
CA LEU A 297 -0.08 -1.85 7.59
C LEU A 297 -1.01 -2.88 8.25
N GLU A 298 -1.41 -2.61 9.50
CA GLU A 298 -2.47 -3.35 10.17
C GLU A 298 -3.80 -2.62 9.97
N LEU A 299 -4.73 -3.28 9.27
CA LEU A 299 -5.97 -2.69 8.79
C LEU A 299 -7.16 -3.51 9.29
N GLN A 300 -8.25 -2.82 9.62
CA GLN A 300 -9.50 -3.42 10.07
C GLN A 300 -10.62 -3.07 9.08
N ALA A 301 -11.33 -4.10 8.62
CA ALA A 301 -12.51 -3.96 7.78
C ALA A 301 -13.76 -3.59 8.60
N ARG A 302 -14.70 -2.84 8.02
CA ARG A 302 -16.00 -2.56 8.65
C ARG A 302 -16.94 -3.78 8.52
N GLY A 303 -17.64 -4.14 9.59
CA GLY A 303 -18.34 -5.43 9.75
C GLY A 303 -19.37 -5.82 8.68
N GLU A 304 -19.95 -4.89 7.92
CA GLU A 304 -20.86 -5.22 6.80
C GLU A 304 -20.13 -5.53 5.48
N GLU A 305 -18.92 -5.01 5.29
CA GLU A 305 -18.15 -5.22 4.06
C GLU A 305 -17.63 -6.64 3.96
N LEU A 306 -17.39 -7.32 5.09
CA LEU A 306 -16.92 -8.71 5.09
C LEU A 306 -18.00 -9.70 4.60
N ARG A 307 -19.29 -9.48 4.92
CA ARG A 307 -20.39 -10.33 4.40
C ARG A 307 -20.58 -10.13 2.89
N ARG A 308 -20.55 -8.88 2.41
CA ARG A 308 -20.63 -8.60 0.96
C ARG A 308 -19.35 -8.96 0.20
N ALA A 309 -18.17 -8.90 0.82
CA ALA A 309 -16.90 -9.32 0.23
C ALA A 309 -16.74 -10.85 0.17
N ARG A 310 -17.45 -11.59 1.03
CA ARG A 310 -17.57 -13.06 0.95
C ARG A 310 -18.48 -13.51 -0.20
N ASP A 311 -19.56 -12.76 -0.47
CA ASP A 311 -20.56 -13.10 -1.49
C ASP A 311 -20.28 -12.51 -2.90
N ARG A 312 -19.43 -11.48 -3.02
CA ARG A 312 -19.04 -10.89 -4.31
C ARG A 312 -17.52 -10.79 -4.43
N SER A 313 -16.95 -11.88 -4.93
CA SER A 313 -15.57 -12.02 -5.40
C SER A 313 -15.08 -10.78 -6.16
N ARG A 314 -14.27 -9.93 -5.52
CA ARG A 314 -13.35 -8.98 -6.17
C ARG A 314 -12.36 -8.28 -5.23
N TRP A 315 -12.67 -8.10 -3.94
CA TRP A 315 -11.67 -7.61 -2.97
C TRP A 315 -10.76 -8.73 -2.45
N ALA A 316 -11.29 -9.96 -2.34
CA ALA A 316 -10.53 -11.12 -1.89
C ALA A 316 -9.94 -11.94 -3.06
N GLY A 317 -10.61 -12.06 -4.21
CA GLY A 317 -10.22 -13.02 -5.25
C GLY A 317 -8.79 -12.88 -5.80
N THR A 318 -8.35 -11.66 -6.11
CA THR A 318 -7.04 -11.42 -6.73
C THR A 318 -5.89 -11.49 -5.73
N THR A 319 -6.09 -11.04 -4.49
CA THR A 319 -5.05 -11.12 -3.44
C THR A 319 -5.01 -12.48 -2.75
N TRP A 320 -6.14 -13.22 -2.73
CA TRP A 320 -6.26 -14.48 -1.97
C TRP A 320 -5.91 -15.72 -2.79
N SER A 321 -6.09 -15.71 -4.12
CA SER A 321 -5.73 -16.88 -4.95
C SER A 321 -4.23 -17.21 -4.91
N MET A 322 -3.36 -16.23 -4.60
CA MET A 322 -1.92 -16.46 -4.38
C MET A 322 -1.58 -16.74 -2.91
N ALA A 323 -2.45 -16.38 -1.96
CA ALA A 323 -2.22 -16.52 -0.52
C ALA A 323 -2.77 -17.84 0.06
N SER A 324 -3.74 -18.48 -0.60
CA SER A 324 -4.38 -19.73 -0.14
C SER A 324 -3.47 -20.96 -0.16
N GLN A 325 -2.23 -20.84 -0.63
CA GLN A 325 -1.22 -21.91 -0.54
C GLN A 325 -0.29 -21.81 0.67
N LEU A 326 -0.39 -20.77 1.51
CA LEU A 326 0.47 -20.64 2.68
C LEU A 326 -0.31 -20.89 3.97
N GLN A 327 -0.21 -22.15 4.37
CA GLN A 327 -0.53 -22.73 5.66
C GLN A 327 -0.16 -21.81 6.84
N GLN A 328 -1.06 -21.75 7.84
CA GLN A 328 -0.83 -21.18 9.17
C GLN A 328 0.61 -21.39 9.61
N CYS A 329 1.32 -20.35 10.08
CA CYS A 329 2.33 -20.47 11.15
C CYS A 329 3.14 -19.19 11.49
N HIS A 330 3.33 -19.00 12.81
CA HIS A 330 4.46 -18.40 13.55
C HIS A 330 4.64 -16.87 13.68
N PHE A 331 4.52 -16.40 14.94
CA PHE A 331 5.05 -15.14 15.49
C PHE A 331 6.57 -15.22 15.68
N HIS A 332 7.32 -15.52 14.62
CA HIS A 332 8.78 -15.40 14.65
C HIS A 332 9.24 -14.47 13.53
N PRO A 333 10.19 -13.55 13.79
CA PRO A 333 10.84 -12.84 12.70
C PRO A 333 11.50 -13.92 11.84
N GLN A 334 10.96 -14.15 10.63
CA GLN A 334 11.56 -15.05 9.66
C GLN A 334 12.98 -14.53 9.39
N THR A 335 13.97 -15.20 9.97
CA THR A 335 15.40 -14.81 9.93
C THR A 335 15.88 -14.56 8.50
N GLU A 336 15.32 -15.30 7.53
CA GLU A 336 15.58 -15.17 6.10
C GLU A 336 15.22 -13.79 5.50
N THR A 337 14.28 -13.08 6.11
CA THR A 337 13.79 -11.78 5.61
C THR A 337 14.27 -10.58 6.44
N LEU A 338 15.03 -10.84 7.52
CA LEU A 338 15.49 -9.80 8.43
C LEU A 338 16.32 -8.74 7.69
N GLY A 339 15.93 -7.48 7.80
CA GLY A 339 16.58 -6.36 7.10
C GLY A 339 16.29 -6.28 5.59
N ARG A 340 15.80 -7.36 4.97
CA ARG A 340 15.35 -7.38 3.55
C ARG A 340 13.92 -6.91 3.37
N ARG A 341 13.09 -7.04 4.41
CA ARG A 341 11.69 -6.57 4.43
C ARG A 341 11.35 -5.88 5.74
N ALA A 342 10.41 -4.93 5.69
CA ALA A 342 9.92 -4.28 6.89
C ALA A 342 9.14 -5.27 7.79
N PRO A 343 9.43 -5.32 9.10
CA PRO A 343 8.75 -6.24 10.01
C PRO A 343 7.33 -5.75 10.36
N GLN A 344 6.50 -6.67 10.84
CA GLN A 344 5.32 -6.30 11.63
C GLN A 344 5.79 -5.78 12.99
N TRP A 345 5.32 -4.60 13.40
CA TRP A 345 5.65 -4.06 14.71
C TRP A 345 4.71 -4.61 15.76
N VAL A 346 5.29 -5.05 16.89
CA VAL A 346 4.50 -5.43 18.07
C VAL A 346 3.87 -4.18 18.66
N ARG A 347 2.55 -4.21 18.87
CA ARG A 347 1.81 -3.06 19.42
C ARG A 347 2.20 -2.79 20.88
N ASP A 348 2.39 -1.53 21.24
CA ASP A 348 2.93 -1.11 22.55
C ASP A 348 2.10 -1.61 23.75
N ASN A 349 0.79 -1.75 23.56
CA ASN A 349 -0.15 -2.22 24.58
C ASN A 349 -0.17 -3.74 24.76
N LEU A 350 0.43 -4.50 23.84
CA LEU A 350 0.51 -5.96 23.92
C LEU A 350 1.75 -6.43 24.68
N VAL A 351 2.60 -5.51 25.15
CA VAL A 351 3.86 -5.80 25.82
C VAL A 351 4.13 -4.84 26.99
N THR A 352 4.52 -5.41 28.12
CA THR A 352 4.82 -4.65 29.35
C THR A 352 6.31 -4.56 29.66
N MET A 353 7.14 -5.36 28.98
CA MET A 353 8.57 -5.47 29.25
C MET A 353 9.42 -5.41 27.99
N CYS A 354 10.69 -5.06 28.15
CA CYS A 354 11.64 -5.11 27.04
C CYS A 354 11.78 -6.54 26.53
N MET A 355 11.51 -6.78 25.25
CA MET A 355 11.60 -8.10 24.61
C MET A 355 13.05 -8.61 24.40
N ARG A 356 14.00 -8.05 25.15
CA ARG A 356 15.44 -8.42 25.13
C ARG A 356 15.91 -8.65 26.56
N CYS A 357 16.00 -7.59 27.37
CA CYS A 357 16.43 -7.72 28.77
C CYS A 357 15.32 -8.17 29.74
N LYS A 358 14.06 -8.30 29.30
CA LYS A 358 12.89 -8.73 30.11
C LYS A 358 12.51 -7.78 31.26
N GLU A 359 13.20 -6.63 31.36
CA GLU A 359 12.90 -5.59 32.35
C GLU A 359 11.61 -4.83 32.01
N PRO A 360 10.73 -4.54 32.99
CA PRO A 360 9.46 -3.86 32.77
C PRO A 360 9.68 -2.42 32.30
N PHE A 361 8.86 -1.98 31.34
CA PHE A 361 8.86 -0.60 30.87
C PHE A 361 8.26 0.36 31.91
N ASN A 362 8.72 1.60 31.92
CA ASN A 362 8.13 2.68 32.70
C ASN A 362 8.25 4.03 31.95
N ALA A 363 7.40 5.00 32.28
CA ALA A 363 7.27 6.24 31.51
C ALA A 363 8.51 7.16 31.56
N ILE A 364 9.35 7.02 32.59
CA ILE A 364 10.41 7.98 32.90
C ILE A 364 11.78 7.45 32.44
N THR A 365 12.21 6.29 32.95
CA THR A 365 13.57 5.78 32.79
C THR A 365 13.70 4.66 31.76
N ARG A 366 12.60 3.98 31.41
CA ARG A 366 12.62 2.85 30.45
C ARG A 366 11.47 2.92 29.46
N ARG A 367 11.59 3.84 28.49
CA ARG A 367 10.63 4.06 27.40
C ARG A 367 10.69 2.95 26.34
N ARG A 368 9.59 2.80 25.60
CA ARG A 368 9.42 1.84 24.51
C ARG A 368 10.04 2.36 23.21
N HIS A 369 10.72 1.47 22.49
CA HIS A 369 11.24 1.70 21.15
C HIS A 369 11.03 0.45 20.30
N HIS A 370 10.77 0.59 19.00
CA HIS A 370 10.71 -0.56 18.09
C HIS A 370 12.06 -0.81 17.42
N CYS A 371 12.48 -2.07 17.39
CA CYS A 371 13.55 -2.53 16.50
C CYS A 371 13.05 -2.48 15.05
N ARG A 372 13.76 -1.76 14.16
CA ARG A 372 13.36 -1.65 12.75
C ARG A 372 13.58 -2.94 11.96
N ALA A 373 14.36 -3.89 12.48
CA ALA A 373 14.61 -5.17 11.82
C ALA A 373 13.59 -6.25 12.18
N CYS A 374 13.29 -6.46 13.48
CA CYS A 374 12.38 -7.51 13.93
C CYS A 374 11.02 -7.01 14.45
N GLY A 375 10.81 -5.70 14.61
CA GLY A 375 9.55 -5.13 15.09
C GLY A 375 9.29 -5.25 16.60
N TYR A 376 10.20 -5.87 17.35
CA TYR A 376 10.08 -6.03 18.81
C TYR A 376 10.13 -4.70 19.55
N VAL A 377 9.43 -4.63 20.69
CA VAL A 377 9.48 -3.49 21.60
C VAL A 377 10.62 -3.67 22.60
N VAL A 378 11.56 -2.73 22.56
CA VAL A 378 12.84 -2.78 23.25
C VAL A 378 13.13 -1.46 23.96
N CYS A 379 13.96 -1.49 25.00
CA CYS A 379 14.42 -0.27 25.68
C CYS A 379 15.62 0.35 24.93
N ALA A 380 15.97 1.59 25.29
CA ALA A 380 17.08 2.32 24.68
C ALA A 380 18.41 1.53 24.75
N ARG A 381 18.74 0.99 25.92
CA ARG A 381 19.96 0.18 26.13
C ARG A 381 20.03 -1.04 25.21
N CYS A 382 18.93 -1.79 25.09
CA CYS A 382 18.91 -2.99 24.24
C CYS A 382 18.84 -2.69 22.73
N SER A 383 18.79 -1.42 22.33
CA SER A 383 18.61 -0.99 20.95
C SER A 383 19.45 0.21 20.57
N ASP A 384 20.61 0.37 21.22
CA ASP A 384 21.51 1.50 20.94
C ASP A 384 22.32 1.33 19.64
N TYR A 385 22.05 0.24 18.91
CA TYR A 385 22.75 -0.14 17.70
C TYR A 385 22.02 0.34 16.44
N LYS A 386 22.78 0.51 15.36
CA LYS A 386 22.25 0.81 14.03
C LYS A 386 22.79 -0.17 13.00
N ALA A 387 21.92 -0.71 12.17
CA ALA A 387 22.28 -1.57 11.04
C ALA A 387 21.64 -1.05 9.75
N GLU A 388 22.29 -1.30 8.62
CA GLU A 388 21.75 -1.00 7.30
C GLU A 388 20.65 -1.99 6.95
N LEU A 389 19.47 -1.48 6.57
CA LEU A 389 18.32 -2.31 6.20
C LEU A 389 18.04 -2.14 4.71
N GLN A 390 18.17 -3.22 3.95
CA GLN A 390 17.95 -3.26 2.51
C GLN A 390 16.57 -2.75 2.11
N TYR A 391 15.53 -3.06 2.90
CA TYR A 391 14.18 -2.58 2.60
C TYR A 391 14.03 -1.05 2.70
N ASP A 392 14.92 -0.36 3.41
CA ASP A 392 14.90 1.08 3.61
C ASP A 392 16.07 1.76 2.88
N GLY A 393 16.48 1.18 1.75
CA GLY A 393 17.56 1.71 0.91
C GLY A 393 18.93 1.68 1.60
N ASN A 394 19.19 0.65 2.41
CA ASN A 394 20.40 0.49 3.21
C ASN A 394 20.66 1.63 4.20
N ARG A 395 19.63 2.40 4.58
CA ARG A 395 19.79 3.45 5.60
C ARG A 395 20.05 2.86 6.98
N PRO A 396 20.95 3.46 7.80
CA PRO A 396 21.25 2.98 9.14
C PRO A 396 20.07 3.21 10.08
N ASN A 397 19.47 2.12 10.54
CA ASN A 397 18.23 2.14 11.32
C ASN A 397 18.44 1.52 12.71
N ARG A 398 17.69 2.00 13.72
CA ARG A 398 17.76 1.47 15.09
C ARG A 398 17.38 -0.01 15.13
N VAL A 399 18.28 -0.85 15.63
CA VAL A 399 18.04 -2.29 15.80
C VAL A 399 18.44 -2.74 17.20
N CYS A 400 17.86 -3.84 17.67
CA CYS A 400 18.33 -4.48 18.90
C CYS A 400 19.65 -5.21 18.68
N LEU A 401 20.39 -5.50 19.77
CA LEU A 401 21.68 -6.19 19.73
C LEU A 401 21.67 -7.44 18.85
N GLU A 402 20.72 -8.37 19.07
CA GLU A 402 20.62 -9.61 18.28
C GLU A 402 20.49 -9.36 16.77
N CYS A 403 19.69 -8.36 16.36
CA CYS A 403 19.54 -8.01 14.96
C CYS A 403 20.78 -7.31 14.42
N TYR A 404 21.48 -6.51 15.23
CA TYR A 404 22.74 -5.90 14.84
C TYR A 404 23.80 -6.96 14.55
N VAL A 405 23.99 -7.91 15.47
CA VAL A 405 24.93 -9.04 15.32
C VAL A 405 24.58 -9.85 14.08
N PHE A 406 23.30 -10.20 13.91
CA PHE A 406 22.85 -10.96 12.74
C PHE A 406 23.09 -10.23 11.41
N LEU A 407 22.77 -8.93 11.34
CA LEU A 407 22.83 -8.16 10.09
C LEU A 407 24.25 -7.75 9.71
N THR A 408 25.14 -7.55 10.69
CA THR A 408 26.50 -7.05 10.46
C THR A 408 27.58 -8.11 10.58
N GLY A 409 27.29 -9.25 11.20
CA GLY A 409 28.28 -10.26 11.56
C GLY A 409 29.25 -9.83 12.67
N HIS A 410 29.10 -8.63 13.25
CA HIS A 410 29.92 -8.20 14.37
C HIS A 410 29.52 -8.91 15.66
N MET A 411 30.44 -9.70 16.19
CA MET A 411 30.31 -10.26 17.54
C MET A 411 30.68 -9.18 18.56
N VAL A 412 29.69 -8.70 19.31
CA VAL A 412 29.93 -7.84 20.47
C VAL A 412 30.34 -8.74 21.63
N LEU A 413 31.60 -8.64 22.07
CA LEU A 413 32.09 -9.26 23.31
C LEU A 413 31.50 -8.52 24.51
N GLU A 414 30.21 -8.75 24.79
CA GLU A 414 29.64 -8.52 26.11
C GLU A 414 29.51 -9.87 26.80
N ASP A 415 29.64 -9.91 28.13
CA ASP A 415 29.41 -11.10 28.97
C ASP A 415 27.97 -11.60 28.76
N TRP A 416 27.75 -12.36 27.69
CA TRP A 416 26.62 -13.25 27.54
C TRP A 416 26.85 -14.41 28.50
N GLU A 417 26.67 -14.15 29.80
CA GLU A 417 26.24 -15.23 30.68
C GLU A 417 24.95 -15.76 30.07
N GLU A 418 25.02 -16.91 29.41
CA GLU A 418 23.85 -17.71 29.05
C GLU A 418 23.08 -18.00 30.34
N LYS A 419 22.23 -17.07 30.78
CA LYS A 419 21.27 -17.32 31.84
C LYS A 419 20.40 -18.45 31.30
N HIS A 420 20.59 -19.64 31.86
CA HIS A 420 19.76 -20.80 31.56
C HIS A 420 18.30 -20.37 31.53
N LYS A 421 17.62 -20.66 30.41
CA LYS A 421 16.21 -20.34 30.24
C LYS A 421 15.41 -21.06 31.32
N GLY A 422 15.06 -20.35 32.38
CA GLY A 422 14.19 -20.87 33.43
C GLY A 422 12.81 -21.21 32.87
N ILE A 423 12.04 -22.01 33.60
CA ILE A 423 10.70 -22.48 33.19
C ILE A 423 9.72 -21.36 32.77
N LEU A 424 9.95 -20.12 33.25
CA LEU A 424 9.14 -18.94 32.96
C LEU A 424 9.58 -18.15 31.71
N GLU A 425 10.67 -18.55 31.05
CA GLU A 425 11.21 -17.84 29.87
C GLU A 425 10.58 -18.29 28.54
N LYS A 426 9.31 -18.73 28.57
CA LYS A 426 8.52 -19.05 27.38
C LYS A 426 7.81 -17.79 26.88
N GLU A 427 7.91 -17.46 25.59
CA GLU A 427 7.23 -16.29 25.01
C GLU A 427 5.71 -16.51 24.96
N ALA A 428 4.93 -15.53 25.43
CA ALA A 428 3.46 -15.63 25.48
C ALA A 428 2.83 -15.93 24.10
N ALA A 429 3.35 -15.30 23.04
CA ALA A 429 2.86 -15.48 21.67
C ALA A 429 3.12 -16.89 21.13
N GLU A 430 4.29 -17.46 21.44
CA GLU A 430 4.68 -18.81 21.04
C GLU A 430 3.73 -19.85 21.66
N VAL A 431 3.53 -19.78 22.98
CA VAL A 431 2.67 -20.74 23.70
C VAL A 431 1.19 -20.56 23.39
N SER A 432 0.76 -19.34 23.06
CA SER A 432 -0.65 -19.05 22.72
C SER A 432 -1.05 -19.71 21.40
N GLY A 433 -0.17 -19.71 20.41
CA GLY A 433 -0.42 -20.30 19.07
C GLY A 433 -0.66 -21.82 19.09
N LYS A 434 -0.20 -22.52 20.13
CA LYS A 434 -0.41 -23.96 20.35
C LYS A 434 -1.02 -24.22 21.72
N SER A 435 -1.95 -23.38 22.16
CA SER A 435 -2.61 -23.52 23.47
C SER A 435 -3.85 -24.41 23.44
N LEU A 436 -4.16 -25.02 24.59
CA LEU A 436 -5.48 -25.58 24.88
C LEU A 436 -6.49 -24.45 25.07
N LEU A 437 -6.07 -23.42 25.79
CA LEU A 437 -6.83 -22.19 25.98
C LEU A 437 -5.87 -21.05 26.34
N CYS A 438 -6.11 -19.88 25.75
CA CYS A 438 -5.50 -18.62 26.16
C CYS A 438 -6.52 -17.48 26.07
N SER A 439 -6.45 -16.53 27.02
CA SER A 439 -7.22 -15.29 27.00
C SER A 439 -6.76 -14.38 28.14
N PHE A 440 -7.32 -13.16 28.19
CA PHE A 440 -7.29 -12.36 29.41
C PHE A 440 -8.17 -12.99 30.51
N LEU A 441 -7.69 -12.91 31.75
CA LEU A 441 -8.45 -13.10 32.98
C LEU A 441 -7.98 -12.07 34.00
N GLN A 442 -8.75 -11.87 35.07
CA GLN A 442 -8.30 -11.14 36.24
C GLN A 442 -8.09 -12.12 37.40
N LEU A 443 -6.89 -12.11 37.99
CA LEU A 443 -6.54 -12.85 39.20
C LEU A 443 -6.66 -11.92 40.40
N LEU A 444 -7.58 -12.21 41.31
CA LEU A 444 -7.80 -11.40 42.51
C LEU A 444 -6.67 -11.59 43.52
N ASP A 445 -6.37 -10.52 44.26
CA ASP A 445 -5.49 -10.60 45.40
C ASP A 445 -6.09 -11.44 46.56
N LYS A 446 -5.25 -11.82 47.53
CA LYS A 446 -5.68 -12.61 48.69
C LYS A 446 -6.76 -11.92 49.53
N ASN A 447 -6.92 -10.61 49.39
CA ASN A 447 -7.84 -9.79 50.17
C ASN A 447 -9.16 -9.53 49.43
N GLY A 448 -9.29 -9.97 48.17
CA GLY A 448 -10.45 -9.76 47.30
C GLY A 448 -10.72 -8.30 46.94
N LYS A 449 -9.83 -7.36 47.27
CA LYS A 449 -10.03 -5.91 47.11
C LYS A 449 -9.42 -5.35 45.83
N GLY A 450 -8.48 -6.07 45.23
CA GLY A 450 -7.85 -5.75 43.94
C GLY A 450 -7.55 -7.01 43.13
N GLY A 451 -6.98 -6.85 41.93
CA GLY A 451 -6.58 -7.99 41.11
C GLY A 451 -5.76 -7.60 39.89
N MET A 452 -4.86 -8.49 39.49
CA MET A 452 -4.05 -8.35 38.27
C MET A 452 -4.85 -8.86 37.08
N ARG A 453 -5.11 -7.99 36.09
CA ARG A 453 -5.52 -8.45 34.76
C ARG A 453 -4.27 -8.90 34.00
N GLY A 454 -4.27 -10.11 33.49
CA GLY A 454 -3.12 -10.71 32.80
C GLY A 454 -3.56 -11.59 31.63
N TRP A 455 -2.59 -12.02 30.84
CA TRP A 455 -2.77 -12.99 29.76
C TRP A 455 -2.43 -14.40 30.28
N PHE A 456 -3.41 -15.30 30.24
CA PHE A 456 -3.31 -16.64 30.83
C PHE A 456 -3.26 -17.66 29.70
N VAL A 457 -2.37 -18.65 29.82
CA VAL A 457 -2.17 -19.67 28.78
C VAL A 457 -1.99 -21.06 29.41
N ILE A 458 -2.71 -22.04 28.88
CA ILE A 458 -2.41 -23.47 29.08
C ILE A 458 -1.88 -24.00 27.74
N PRO A 459 -0.56 -24.22 27.59
CA PRO A 459 0.04 -24.76 26.37
C PRO A 459 -0.40 -26.21 26.11
N ARG A 460 -0.41 -26.67 24.86
CA ARG A 460 -0.72 -28.09 24.53
C ARG A 460 0.45 -29.03 24.83
N ASP A 461 1.67 -28.54 24.68
CA ASP A 461 2.93 -29.22 24.96
C ASP A 461 3.26 -29.27 26.46
N ASP A 462 2.62 -28.40 27.25
CA ASP A 462 2.71 -28.39 28.71
C ASP A 462 1.33 -28.18 29.35
N PRO A 463 0.39 -29.14 29.17
CA PRO A 463 -1.02 -28.97 29.51
C PRO A 463 -1.28 -28.98 31.01
N LEU A 464 -0.26 -29.28 31.83
CA LEU A 464 -0.37 -29.35 33.29
C LEU A 464 0.04 -28.05 33.99
N VAL A 465 0.45 -27.02 33.24
CA VAL A 465 0.92 -25.75 33.78
C VAL A 465 0.10 -24.59 33.20
N LEU A 466 -0.40 -23.72 34.08
CA LEU A 466 -1.00 -22.44 33.72
C LEU A 466 0.07 -21.35 33.78
N TYR A 467 0.40 -20.75 32.66
CA TYR A 467 1.32 -19.62 32.58
C TYR A 467 0.55 -18.29 32.65
N ILE A 468 1.09 -17.35 33.42
CA ILE A 468 0.49 -16.03 33.67
C ILE A 468 1.45 -14.95 33.21
N TYR A 469 1.03 -14.16 32.23
CA TYR A 469 1.76 -13.04 31.66
C TYR A 469 1.07 -11.73 31.98
N ALA A 470 1.82 -10.62 32.02
CA ALA A 470 1.21 -9.30 32.16
C ALA A 470 0.56 -8.86 30.84
N ALA A 471 1.12 -9.25 29.68
CA ALA A 471 0.56 -8.99 28.36
C ALA A 471 0.83 -10.12 27.34
N PRO A 472 0.03 -10.23 26.26
CA PRO A 472 0.03 -11.37 25.35
C PRO A 472 1.27 -11.51 24.45
N GLN A 473 2.14 -10.50 24.40
CA GLN A 473 3.42 -10.55 23.67
C GLN A 473 4.62 -10.51 24.61
N ASP A 474 4.43 -10.64 25.93
CA ASP A 474 5.55 -10.67 26.86
C ASP A 474 6.43 -11.92 26.63
N VAL A 475 7.75 -11.73 26.63
CA VAL A 475 8.75 -12.80 26.39
C VAL A 475 9.10 -13.59 27.65
N ARG A 476 8.45 -13.29 28.78
CA ARG A 476 8.64 -13.97 30.07
C ARG A 476 7.33 -13.96 30.86
N ALA A 477 6.96 -15.12 31.39
CA ALA A 477 5.83 -15.24 32.29
C ALA A 477 6.14 -14.57 33.63
N HIS A 478 5.15 -13.87 34.19
CA HIS A 478 5.23 -13.31 35.53
C HIS A 478 5.30 -14.43 36.57
N THR A 479 4.46 -15.45 36.40
CA THR A 479 4.42 -16.64 37.25
C THR A 479 3.77 -17.81 36.52
N SER A 480 3.82 -18.99 37.11
CA SER A 480 3.10 -20.18 36.64
C SER A 480 2.44 -20.92 37.80
N ILE A 481 1.36 -21.66 37.50
CA ILE A 481 0.64 -22.49 38.46
C ILE A 481 0.63 -23.92 37.92
N PRO A 482 1.25 -24.90 38.61
CA PRO A 482 1.07 -26.31 38.28
C PRO A 482 -0.37 -26.70 38.59
N LEU A 483 -1.12 -27.16 37.59
CA LEU A 483 -2.55 -27.45 37.72
C LEU A 483 -2.82 -28.83 38.31
N LEU A 484 -1.88 -29.77 38.21
CA LEU A 484 -2.08 -31.16 38.63
C LEU A 484 -2.53 -31.24 40.10
N GLY A 485 -3.68 -31.86 40.33
CA GLY A 485 -4.26 -32.05 41.67
C GLY A 485 -5.03 -30.84 42.23
N TYR A 486 -5.22 -29.76 41.46
CA TYR A 486 -6.12 -28.66 41.85
C TYR A 486 -7.60 -29.02 41.65
N GLN A 487 -8.46 -28.49 42.51
CA GLN A 487 -9.92 -28.55 42.33
C GLN A 487 -10.43 -27.22 41.76
N VAL A 488 -11.18 -27.29 40.66
CA VAL A 488 -11.86 -26.12 40.08
C VAL A 488 -13.23 -25.97 40.74
N LYS A 489 -13.41 -24.88 41.50
CA LYS A 489 -14.68 -24.58 42.18
C LYS A 489 -15.44 -23.46 41.47
N ASN A 490 -16.72 -23.70 41.20
CA ASN A 490 -17.64 -22.66 40.75
C ASN A 490 -18.18 -21.91 41.97
N LEU A 491 -17.85 -20.63 42.12
CA LEU A 491 -18.53 -19.79 43.09
C LEU A 491 -19.84 -19.29 42.47
N ALA A 492 -20.94 -19.92 42.87
CA ALA A 492 -22.28 -19.49 42.51
C ALA A 492 -22.86 -18.65 43.64
N GLN A 493 -22.76 -17.33 43.56
CA GLN A 493 -23.50 -16.43 44.43
C GLN A 493 -23.59 -15.05 43.79
N GLY A 494 -24.81 -14.65 43.39
CA GLY A 494 -25.33 -13.28 43.29
C GLY A 494 -24.62 -12.20 42.45
N ASP A 495 -23.38 -12.40 41.99
CA ASP A 495 -22.53 -11.33 41.50
C ASP A 495 -22.23 -11.48 40.01
N SER A 496 -22.34 -10.38 39.28
CA SER A 496 -22.24 -10.27 37.81
C SER A 496 -20.84 -10.58 37.25
N ARG A 497 -19.87 -10.84 38.11
CA ARG A 497 -18.42 -10.87 37.80
C ARG A 497 -17.87 -12.23 37.35
N HIS A 498 -18.71 -13.23 37.07
CA HIS A 498 -18.28 -14.51 36.48
C HIS A 498 -17.04 -15.17 37.16
N ILE A 499 -17.08 -15.27 38.49
CA ILE A 499 -15.93 -15.67 39.32
C ILE A 499 -15.80 -17.21 39.44
N PHE A 500 -14.58 -17.74 39.48
CA PHE A 500 -14.29 -19.16 39.79
C PHE A 500 -12.95 -19.29 40.54
N GLN A 501 -12.71 -20.45 41.16
CA GLN A 501 -11.51 -20.69 41.98
C GLN A 501 -10.74 -21.96 41.60
N LEU A 502 -9.42 -21.90 41.72
CA LEU A 502 -8.54 -23.06 41.82
C LEU A 502 -8.13 -23.25 43.28
N VAL A 503 -8.35 -24.44 43.82
CA VAL A 503 -8.07 -24.77 45.22
C VAL A 503 -7.23 -26.03 45.33
N GLN A 504 -6.11 -25.95 46.03
CA GLN A 504 -5.31 -27.12 46.43
C GLN A 504 -4.79 -26.89 47.86
N SER A 505 -5.23 -27.73 48.80
CA SER A 505 -4.88 -27.60 50.21
C SER A 505 -5.14 -26.19 50.78
N ARG A 506 -4.10 -25.40 51.09
CA ARG A 506 -4.20 -24.02 51.58
C ARG A 506 -4.09 -22.95 50.47
N GLN A 507 -3.80 -23.35 49.24
CA GLN A 507 -3.63 -22.45 48.11
C GLN A 507 -4.97 -22.23 47.41
N VAL A 508 -5.37 -20.96 47.29
CA VAL A 508 -6.61 -20.53 46.64
C VAL A 508 -6.28 -19.41 45.66
N TYR A 509 -6.60 -19.62 44.39
CA TYR A 509 -6.52 -18.60 43.35
C TYR A 509 -7.93 -18.29 42.87
N THR A 510 -8.31 -17.01 42.90
CA THR A 510 -9.65 -16.55 42.50
C THR A 510 -9.56 -15.79 41.19
N PHE A 511 -10.27 -16.28 40.18
CA PHE A 511 -10.27 -15.74 38.83
C PHE A 511 -11.62 -15.12 38.48
N VAL A 512 -11.56 -14.06 37.68
CA VAL A 512 -12.71 -13.37 37.10
C VAL A 512 -12.56 -13.42 35.59
N ALA A 513 -13.61 -13.87 34.89
CA ALA A 513 -13.65 -13.90 33.44
C ALA A 513 -14.58 -12.81 32.90
N ASP A 514 -14.27 -12.29 31.70
CA ASP A 514 -15.07 -11.21 31.10
C ASP A 514 -16.49 -11.67 30.71
N THR A 515 -16.70 -12.96 30.47
CA THR A 515 -18.01 -13.51 30.09
C THR A 515 -18.30 -14.86 30.77
N LYS A 516 -19.59 -15.18 30.93
CA LYS A 516 -20.05 -16.50 31.40
C LYS A 516 -19.52 -17.65 30.55
N GLU A 517 -19.45 -17.46 29.23
CA GLU A 517 -18.92 -18.48 28.31
C GLU A 517 -17.41 -18.67 28.49
N LEU A 518 -16.66 -17.58 28.65
CA LEU A 518 -15.23 -17.63 28.91
C LEU A 518 -14.92 -18.32 30.24
N LYS A 519 -15.67 -18.00 31.31
CA LYS A 519 -15.63 -18.73 32.59
C LYS A 519 -15.79 -20.24 32.39
N ARG A 520 -16.84 -20.65 31.65
CA ARG A 520 -17.15 -22.06 31.39
C ARG A 520 -16.04 -22.78 30.61
N ARG A 521 -15.40 -22.10 29.66
CA ARG A 521 -14.25 -22.64 28.90
C ARG A 521 -13.02 -22.82 29.80
N TRP A 522 -12.67 -21.81 30.59
CA TRP A 522 -11.54 -21.88 31.52
C TRP A 522 -11.70 -22.94 32.58
N MET A 523 -12.87 -23.00 33.22
CA MET A 523 -13.15 -24.03 34.22
C MET A 523 -12.98 -25.44 33.65
N ARG A 524 -13.45 -25.69 32.42
CA ARG A 524 -13.30 -26.99 31.76
C ARG A 524 -11.85 -27.29 31.41
N ALA A 525 -11.12 -26.33 30.84
CA ALA A 525 -9.71 -26.51 30.49
C ALA A 525 -8.86 -26.81 31.74
N MET A 526 -8.99 -26.00 32.79
CA MET A 526 -8.26 -26.20 34.04
C MET A 526 -8.64 -27.49 34.76
N ALA A 527 -9.92 -27.91 34.73
CA ALA A 527 -10.34 -29.16 35.36
C ALA A 527 -9.75 -30.38 34.65
N ARG A 528 -9.69 -30.36 33.31
CA ARG A 528 -9.02 -31.42 32.52
C ARG A 528 -7.54 -31.50 32.84
N SER A 529 -6.84 -30.37 32.79
CA SER A 529 -5.42 -30.26 33.14
C SER A 529 -5.15 -30.73 34.57
N ALA A 530 -5.99 -30.34 35.54
CA ALA A 530 -5.83 -30.72 36.93
C ALA A 530 -6.06 -32.21 37.20
N ALA A 531 -6.90 -32.86 36.40
CA ALA A 531 -7.12 -34.31 36.41
C ALA A 531 -6.03 -35.09 35.64
N GLY A 532 -5.04 -34.41 35.04
CA GLY A 532 -4.01 -35.05 34.23
C GLY A 532 -4.50 -35.52 32.85
N ILE A 533 -5.65 -35.04 32.38
CA ILE A 533 -6.25 -35.44 31.09
C ILE A 533 -5.73 -34.49 30.00
N THR A 534 -4.64 -34.89 29.35
CA THR A 534 -3.97 -34.14 28.25
C THR A 534 -4.78 -34.13 26.97
#